data_AF-E1ZSG2-F1
#
_entry.id   AF-E1ZSG2-F1
#
_cell.length_a   1.000
_cell.length_b   1.000
_cell.length_c   1.000
_cell.angle_alpha   90.00
_cell.angle_beta   90.00
_cell.angle_gamma   90.00
#
_symmetry.space_group_name_H-M   'P 1'
#
loop_
_entity.id
_entity.type
_entity.pdbx_description
1 polymer ?
#
loop_
_entity_poly.entity_id
_entity_poly.type
_entity_poly.pdbx_seq_one_letter_code
_entity_poly.pdbx_strand_id
1 'polypeptide(L)'
;MKGLWGSLVLLCQAAALFQSAVSASWSAMWYMPIALVSAVLRHLLPGCDGRCDGSARFYEGVVKHLRKQPKEHRFSYQVRMAVVDLDNAPSWWKRSKNENMTAAEARRLAGTAGPVRLLTHPSSAGYTQNPISVYYCYNADSSQLEQCIAEVTNTPWAERVTFLFR
;
A
#
# COMPACT_ATOMS: atom_id res chain seq x y z
N MET A 1 29.16 -23.99 54.03
CA MET A 1 28.65 -22.64 53.67
C MET A 1 28.46 -22.41 52.16
N LYS A 2 29.17 -23.10 51.24
CA LYS A 2 29.02 -22.90 49.78
C LYS A 2 27.71 -23.46 49.16
N GLY A 3 27.10 -24.51 49.72
CA GLY A 3 25.89 -25.13 49.16
C GLY A 3 24.57 -24.38 49.41
N LEU A 4 24.49 -23.60 50.50
CA LEU A 4 23.28 -22.85 50.86
C LEU A 4 23.04 -21.68 49.91
N TRP A 5 24.12 -21.03 49.47
CA TRP A 5 24.08 -19.86 48.60
C TRP A 5 23.64 -20.23 47.17
N GLY A 6 24.15 -21.35 46.63
CA GLY A 6 23.71 -21.87 45.33
C GLY A 6 22.23 -22.28 45.32
N SER A 7 21.75 -22.88 46.42
CA SER A 7 20.34 -23.26 46.56
C SER A 7 19.41 -22.04 46.59
N LEU A 8 19.83 -20.96 47.27
CA LEU A 8 19.08 -19.70 47.33
C LEU A 8 19.00 -19.01 45.95
N VAL A 9 20.10 -19.02 45.19
CA VAL A 9 20.15 -18.47 43.83
C VAL A 9 19.21 -19.24 42.89
N LEU A 10 19.21 -20.57 42.95
CA LEU A 10 18.31 -21.41 42.15
C LEU A 10 16.83 -21.16 42.50
N LEU A 11 16.52 -20.99 43.78
CA LEU A 11 15.17 -20.63 44.23
C LEU A 11 14.72 -19.25 43.70
N CYS A 12 15.59 -18.25 43.77
CA CYS A 12 15.29 -16.91 43.23
C CYS A 12 15.10 -16.93 41.71
N GLN A 13 15.92 -17.69 40.97
CA GLN A 13 15.78 -17.85 39.53
C GLN A 13 14.47 -18.56 39.15
N ALA A 14 14.12 -19.63 39.87
CA ALA A 14 12.86 -20.34 39.68
C ALA A 14 11.65 -19.42 39.96
N ALA A 15 11.70 -18.63 41.03
CA ALA A 15 10.66 -17.66 41.36
C ALA A 15 10.52 -16.56 40.30
N ALA A 16 11.63 -16.03 39.77
CA ALA A 16 11.61 -15.01 38.73
C ALA A 16 11.06 -15.54 37.39
N LEU A 17 11.41 -16.78 37.01
CA LEU A 17 10.85 -17.44 35.83
C LEU A 17 9.35 -17.68 36.00
N PHE A 18 8.91 -18.13 37.18
CA PHE A 18 7.50 -18.30 37.48
C PHE A 18 6.73 -16.98 37.41
N GLN A 19 7.26 -15.91 38.01
CA GLN A 19 6.64 -14.58 37.95
C GLN A 19 6.57 -14.03 36.53
N SER A 20 7.60 -14.27 35.71
CA SER A 20 7.61 -13.87 34.29
C SER A 20 6.58 -14.67 33.47
N ALA A 21 6.44 -15.96 33.75
CA ALA A 21 5.43 -16.81 33.09
C ALA A 21 4.01 -16.37 33.45
N VAL A 22 3.77 -16.06 34.74
CA VAL A 22 2.47 -15.56 35.22
C VAL A 22 2.14 -14.20 34.62
N SER A 23 3.09 -13.25 34.58
CA SER A 23 2.86 -11.92 34.02
C SER A 23 2.64 -11.95 32.51
N ALA A 24 3.37 -12.79 31.78
CA ALA A 24 3.17 -13.00 30.35
C ALA A 24 1.80 -13.63 30.06
N SER A 25 1.41 -14.63 30.85
CA SER A 25 0.10 -15.29 30.73
C SER A 25 -1.04 -14.32 31.05
N TRP A 26 -0.90 -13.51 32.11
CA TRP A 26 -1.88 -12.49 32.48
C TRP A 26 -2.02 -11.41 31.41
N SER A 27 -0.90 -10.95 30.85
CA SER A 27 -0.88 -9.99 29.75
C SER A 27 -1.54 -10.59 28.51
N ALA A 28 -1.19 -11.81 28.11
CA ALA A 28 -1.79 -12.49 26.96
C ALA A 28 -3.30 -12.68 27.15
N MET A 29 -3.75 -13.04 28.35
CA MET A 29 -5.17 -13.26 28.67
C MET A 29 -6.02 -12.01 28.49
N TRP A 30 -5.48 -10.80 28.65
CA TRP A 30 -6.21 -9.54 28.42
C TRP A 30 -5.93 -8.92 27.05
N TYR A 31 -4.67 -8.87 26.62
CA TYR A 31 -4.29 -8.25 25.35
C TYR A 31 -4.79 -9.03 24.14
N MET A 32 -4.80 -10.37 24.18
CA MET A 32 -5.23 -11.16 23.02
C MET A 32 -6.74 -11.03 22.76
N PRO A 33 -7.65 -11.12 23.75
CA PRO A 33 -9.06 -10.86 23.52
C PRO A 33 -9.33 -9.43 23.08
N ILE A 34 -8.66 -8.43 23.67
CA ILE A 34 -8.83 -7.03 23.25
C ILE A 34 -8.37 -6.83 21.80
N ALA A 35 -7.20 -7.36 21.44
CA ALA A 35 -6.67 -7.28 20.08
C ALA A 35 -7.54 -8.05 19.08
N LEU A 36 -8.03 -9.23 19.45
CA LEU A 36 -8.94 -10.04 18.64
C LEU A 36 -10.28 -9.35 18.47
N VAL A 37 -10.91 -8.86 19.54
CA VAL A 37 -12.15 -8.09 19.48
C VAL A 37 -11.95 -6.82 18.68
N SER A 38 -10.82 -6.13 18.80
CA SER A 38 -10.50 -4.95 17.98
C SER A 38 -10.33 -5.30 16.50
N ALA A 39 -9.70 -6.43 16.17
CA ALA A 39 -9.54 -6.91 14.79
C ALA A 39 -10.87 -7.39 14.20
N VAL A 40 -11.66 -8.13 14.99
CA VAL A 40 -12.98 -8.62 14.62
C VAL A 40 -13.97 -7.45 14.49
N LEU A 41 -13.95 -6.47 15.39
CA LEU A 41 -14.73 -5.23 15.26
C LEU A 41 -14.33 -4.46 13.99
N ARG A 42 -13.04 -4.35 13.65
CA ARG A 42 -12.62 -3.74 12.38
C ARG A 42 -13.12 -4.49 11.13
N HIS A 43 -13.42 -5.78 11.25
CA HIS A 43 -13.91 -6.61 10.15
C HIS A 43 -15.44 -6.76 10.11
N LEU A 44 -16.11 -6.75 11.27
CA LEU A 44 -17.55 -6.95 11.44
C LEU A 44 -18.33 -5.64 11.53
N LEU A 45 -17.74 -4.60 12.12
CA LEU A 45 -18.23 -3.25 11.85
C LEU A 45 -17.89 -3.02 10.38
N PRO A 46 -18.89 -2.76 9.52
CA PRO A 46 -18.56 -2.28 8.20
C PRO A 46 -17.60 -1.09 8.42
N GLY A 47 -16.49 -1.08 7.69
CA GLY A 47 -15.86 0.16 7.29
C GLY A 47 -16.87 0.94 6.44
N CYS A 48 -17.92 1.40 7.09
CA CYS A 48 -18.62 2.61 6.79
C CYS A 48 -17.96 3.64 7.70
N ASP A 49 -16.83 4.18 7.25
CA ASP A 49 -16.56 5.61 7.43
C ASP A 49 -17.63 6.47 6.71
N GLY A 50 -18.55 5.84 5.98
CA GLY A 50 -19.67 6.49 5.32
C GLY A 50 -19.15 7.18 4.07
N ARG A 51 -19.34 6.55 2.91
CA ARG A 51 -19.12 7.13 1.57
C ARG A 51 -18.95 8.66 1.59
N CYS A 52 -17.72 9.16 1.44
CA CYS A 52 -17.40 10.55 1.02
C CYS A 52 -15.90 10.87 0.89
N ASP A 53 -14.96 9.93 0.93
CA ASP A 53 -13.55 10.33 1.09
C ASP A 53 -12.78 10.61 -0.20
N GLY A 54 -13.36 10.42 -1.39
CA GLY A 54 -12.77 10.74 -2.69
C GLY A 54 -13.34 9.92 -3.87
N SER A 55 -12.74 10.03 -5.05
CA SER A 55 -13.16 9.38 -6.30
C SER A 55 -12.09 8.40 -6.78
N ALA A 56 -12.41 7.11 -6.73
CA ALA A 56 -11.61 6.06 -7.34
C ALA A 56 -12.50 4.96 -7.95
N ARG A 57 -12.00 4.31 -9.01
CA ARG A 57 -12.64 3.14 -9.64
C ARG A 57 -11.62 2.04 -9.85
N PHE A 58 -11.97 0.83 -9.46
CA PHE A 58 -11.14 -0.36 -9.69
C PHE A 58 -11.49 -1.03 -11.01
N TYR A 59 -10.46 -1.55 -11.67
CA TYR A 59 -10.55 -2.31 -12.91
C TYR A 59 -9.82 -3.63 -12.70
N GLU A 60 -10.51 -4.72 -13.00
CA GLU A 60 -9.92 -6.06 -12.97
C GLU A 60 -9.66 -6.50 -14.41
N GLY A 61 -8.56 -7.21 -14.61
CA GLY A 61 -8.20 -7.70 -15.93
C GLY A 61 -7.01 -8.63 -15.90
N VAL A 62 -6.63 -9.10 -17.09
CA VAL A 62 -5.49 -10.00 -17.27
C VAL A 62 -4.40 -9.27 -18.02
N VAL A 63 -3.22 -9.18 -17.42
CA VAL A 63 -2.01 -8.70 -18.10
C VAL A 63 -1.24 -9.90 -18.63
N LYS A 64 -0.81 -9.82 -19.90
CA LYS A 64 0.11 -10.76 -20.51
C LYS A 64 1.48 -10.11 -20.61
N HIS A 65 2.44 -10.66 -19.90
CA HIS A 65 3.84 -10.26 -20.02
C HIS A 65 4.46 -11.02 -21.19
N LEU A 66 5.05 -10.29 -22.14
CA LEU A 66 5.88 -10.87 -23.21
C LEU A 66 7.27 -10.28 -23.14
N ARG A 67 8.24 -11.09 -22.71
CA ARG A 67 9.66 -10.73 -22.71
C ARG A 67 10.33 -11.41 -23.89
N LYS A 68 11.01 -10.64 -24.73
CA LYS A 68 11.74 -11.17 -25.90
C LYS A 68 13.19 -11.53 -25.62
N GLN A 69 13.86 -10.80 -24.71
CA GLN A 69 15.28 -10.96 -24.39
C GLN A 69 15.54 -10.86 -22.88
N PRO A 70 16.60 -11.49 -22.34
CA PRO A 70 17.60 -12.31 -23.05
C PRO A 70 17.06 -13.69 -23.49
N LYS A 71 16.03 -14.20 -22.81
CA LYS A 71 15.30 -15.41 -23.18
C LYS A 71 13.82 -15.07 -23.35
N GLU A 72 13.16 -15.71 -24.29
CA GLU A 72 11.73 -15.53 -24.49
C GLU A 72 10.94 -16.11 -23.32
N HIS A 73 10.07 -15.28 -22.73
CA HIS A 73 9.16 -15.67 -21.67
C HIS A 73 7.81 -15.01 -21.88
N ARG A 74 6.75 -15.80 -21.74
CA ARG A 74 5.36 -15.34 -21.82
C ARG A 74 4.60 -15.88 -20.63
N PHE A 75 3.95 -15.02 -19.87
CA PHE A 75 3.05 -15.43 -18.78
C PHE A 75 1.89 -14.45 -18.68
N SER A 76 0.77 -14.89 -18.10
CA SER A 76 -0.41 -14.08 -17.89
C SER A 76 -0.81 -14.14 -16.42
N TYR A 77 -1.27 -13.03 -15.87
CA TYR A 77 -1.69 -12.93 -14.48
C TYR A 77 -2.84 -11.94 -14.33
N GLN A 78 -3.67 -12.17 -13.31
CA GLN A 78 -4.74 -11.26 -12.93
C GLN A 78 -4.14 -10.00 -12.32
N VAL A 79 -4.69 -8.86 -12.67
CA VAL A 79 -4.34 -7.56 -12.09
C VAL A 79 -5.61 -6.85 -11.64
N ARG A 80 -5.46 -6.05 -10.59
CA ARG A 80 -6.45 -5.07 -10.16
C ARG A 80 -5.81 -3.70 -10.18
N MET A 81 -6.25 -2.84 -11.09
CA MET A 81 -5.78 -1.47 -11.23
C MET A 81 -6.83 -0.51 -10.64
N ALA A 82 -6.40 0.68 -10.25
CA ALA A 82 -7.29 1.74 -9.79
C ALA A 82 -7.08 2.98 -10.66
N VAL A 83 -8.18 3.58 -11.11
CA VAL A 83 -8.19 4.98 -11.55
C VAL A 83 -8.57 5.82 -10.35
N VAL A 84 -7.65 6.64 -9.88
CA VAL A 84 -7.82 7.53 -8.73
C VAL A 84 -7.84 8.97 -9.24
N ASP A 85 -8.86 9.73 -8.85
CA ASP A 85 -8.89 11.17 -9.03
C ASP A 85 -7.89 11.79 -8.05
N LEU A 86 -6.81 12.39 -8.54
CA LEU A 86 -5.77 12.91 -7.66
C LEU A 86 -6.16 14.22 -6.96
N ASP A 87 -7.17 14.93 -7.47
CA ASP A 87 -7.67 16.18 -6.86
C ASP A 87 -8.75 15.91 -5.83
N ASN A 88 -9.42 14.77 -5.93
CA ASN A 88 -10.38 14.27 -4.96
C ASN A 88 -10.03 12.83 -4.56
N ALA A 89 -8.80 12.63 -4.08
CA ALA A 89 -8.30 11.28 -3.78
C ALA A 89 -8.93 10.74 -2.49
N PRO A 90 -9.32 9.45 -2.45
CA PRO A 90 -9.80 8.79 -1.25
C PRO A 90 -8.85 8.93 -0.05
N SER A 91 -9.34 9.00 1.18
CA SER A 91 -8.51 9.08 2.41
C SER A 91 -7.61 7.85 2.61
N TRP A 92 -8.01 6.69 2.09
CA TRP A 92 -7.18 5.49 2.07
C TRP A 92 -6.05 5.58 1.03
N TRP A 93 -6.14 6.48 0.05
CA TRP A 93 -5.09 6.72 -0.93
C TRP A 93 -3.92 7.45 -0.29
N LYS A 94 -3.03 6.66 0.32
CA LYS A 94 -1.78 7.16 0.90
C LYS A 94 -0.70 7.07 -0.17
N ARG A 95 -0.38 8.22 -0.77
CA ARG A 95 0.73 8.34 -1.72
C ARG A 95 2.03 7.91 -1.04
N SER A 96 2.65 6.84 -1.52
CA SER A 96 4.05 6.57 -1.20
C SER A 96 4.91 7.61 -1.93
N LYS A 97 5.76 8.32 -1.19
CA LYS A 97 6.60 9.42 -1.70
C LYS A 97 7.41 9.03 -2.94
N ASN A 98 7.72 7.74 -3.05
CA ASN A 98 8.55 7.18 -4.10
C ASN A 98 7.75 6.44 -5.18
N GLU A 99 6.42 6.55 -5.23
CA GLU A 99 5.60 5.76 -6.17
C GLU A 99 4.93 6.56 -7.27
N ASN A 100 4.37 7.73 -6.96
CA ASN A 100 3.53 8.49 -7.89
C ASN A 100 3.73 10.01 -7.75
N MET A 101 3.72 10.72 -8.88
CA MET A 101 3.59 12.18 -8.96
C MET A 101 2.27 12.68 -8.35
N THR A 102 2.28 13.92 -7.88
CA THR A 102 1.10 14.67 -7.46
C THR A 102 0.32 15.24 -8.67
N ALA A 103 -0.94 15.62 -8.47
CA ALA A 103 -1.73 16.30 -9.50
C ALA A 103 -1.05 17.58 -10.00
N ALA A 104 -0.45 18.37 -9.09
CA ALA A 104 0.26 19.60 -9.44
C ALA A 104 1.51 19.35 -10.31
N GLU A 105 2.30 18.31 -9.99
CA GLU A 105 3.46 17.92 -10.80
C GLU A 105 3.04 17.43 -12.20
N ALA A 106 1.99 16.61 -12.26
CA ALA A 106 1.44 16.11 -13.52
C ALA A 106 0.93 17.26 -14.40
N ARG A 107 0.18 18.22 -13.83
CA ARG A 107 -0.24 19.45 -14.53
C ARG A 107 0.94 20.24 -15.08
N ARG A 108 1.97 20.47 -14.26
CA ARG A 108 3.17 21.22 -14.64
C ARG A 108 3.90 20.55 -15.80
N LEU A 109 4.03 19.22 -15.78
CA LEU A 109 4.67 18.47 -16.87
C LEU A 109 3.80 18.46 -18.13
N ALA A 110 2.50 18.24 -17.98
CA ALA A 110 1.57 18.16 -19.10
C ALA A 110 1.24 19.52 -19.74
N GLY A 111 1.48 20.63 -19.04
CA GLY A 111 1.05 21.97 -19.47
C GLY A 111 -0.47 22.15 -19.42
N THR A 112 -1.14 21.51 -18.47
CA THR A 112 -2.62 21.49 -18.34
C THR A 112 -3.08 22.11 -17.03
N ALA A 113 -4.33 22.59 -16.99
CA ALA A 113 -4.92 23.23 -15.80
C ALA A 113 -6.06 22.41 -15.15
N GLY A 114 -6.56 21.38 -15.81
CA GLY A 114 -7.71 20.59 -15.36
C GLY A 114 -7.40 19.53 -14.31
N PRO A 115 -8.39 18.69 -13.97
CA PRO A 115 -8.21 17.57 -13.05
C PRO A 115 -7.25 16.52 -13.62
N VAL A 116 -6.60 15.78 -12.72
CA VAL A 116 -5.67 14.70 -13.08
C VAL A 116 -6.18 13.38 -12.52
N ARG A 117 -6.38 12.39 -13.40
CA ARG A 117 -6.76 11.03 -13.00
C ARG A 117 -5.59 10.09 -13.21
N LEU A 118 -5.27 9.28 -12.21
CA LEU A 118 -4.15 8.34 -12.21
C LEU A 118 -4.65 6.91 -12.32
N LEU A 119 -4.27 6.20 -13.39
CA LEU A 119 -4.37 4.74 -13.47
C LEU A 119 -3.07 4.11 -12.97
N THR A 120 -3.19 3.28 -11.93
CA THR A 120 -2.01 2.68 -11.27
C THR A 120 -2.38 1.41 -10.53
N HIS A 121 -1.39 0.60 -10.16
CA HIS A 121 -1.60 -0.53 -9.26
C HIS A 121 -1.59 0.00 -7.81
N PRO A 122 -2.72 -0.10 -7.07
CA PRO A 122 -2.76 0.34 -5.68
C PRO A 122 -1.82 -0.51 -4.83
N SER A 123 -1.21 0.11 -3.81
CA SER A 123 -0.34 -0.60 -2.86
C SER A 123 -1.15 -1.58 -2.02
N SER A 124 -0.61 -2.78 -1.79
CA SER A 124 -1.27 -3.82 -0.98
C SER A 124 -0.28 -4.42 0.01
N ALA A 125 -0.65 -4.44 1.30
CA ALA A 125 0.20 -4.96 2.39
C ALA A 125 1.63 -4.38 2.40
N GLY A 126 1.80 -3.13 2.01
CA GLY A 126 3.12 -2.46 1.94
C GLY A 126 3.98 -2.85 0.73
N TYR A 127 3.43 -3.62 -0.22
CA TYR A 127 4.09 -4.01 -1.46
C TYR A 127 3.39 -3.41 -2.68
N THR A 128 4.18 -2.85 -3.59
CA THR A 128 3.70 -2.27 -4.84
C THR A 128 4.61 -2.69 -5.98
N GLN A 129 4.17 -3.66 -6.78
CA GLN A 129 4.78 -3.99 -8.07
C GLN A 129 4.00 -3.29 -9.17
N ASN A 130 4.28 -2.01 -9.37
CA ASN A 130 3.63 -1.21 -10.39
C ASN A 130 4.60 -0.89 -11.54
N PRO A 131 4.55 -1.62 -12.68
CA PRO A 131 5.46 -1.37 -13.79
C PRO A 131 5.13 -0.07 -14.55
N ILE A 132 3.87 0.40 -14.47
CA ILE A 132 3.41 1.59 -15.20
C ILE A 132 2.29 2.32 -14.46
N SER A 133 2.43 3.64 -14.34
CA SER A 133 1.40 4.58 -13.91
C SER A 133 1.04 5.50 -15.08
N VAL A 134 -0.24 5.68 -15.37
CA VAL A 134 -0.70 6.59 -16.43
C VAL A 134 -1.53 7.71 -15.83
N TYR A 135 -1.12 8.96 -16.10
CA TYR A 135 -1.80 10.17 -15.68
C TYR A 135 -2.59 10.72 -16.87
N TYR A 136 -3.88 10.89 -16.68
CA TYR A 136 -4.79 11.52 -17.63
C TYR A 136 -5.01 12.97 -17.19
N CYS A 137 -4.47 13.91 -17.97
CA CYS A 137 -4.53 15.34 -17.67
C CYS A 137 -5.58 16.02 -18.58
N TYR A 138 -6.60 16.59 -17.96
CA TYR A 138 -7.72 17.22 -18.65
C TYR A 138 -7.52 18.73 -18.79
N ASN A 139 -8.32 19.35 -19.67
CA ASN A 139 -8.47 20.80 -19.73
C ASN A 139 -9.13 21.37 -18.46
N ALA A 140 -9.05 22.69 -18.26
CA ALA A 140 -9.61 23.38 -17.09
C ALA A 140 -11.09 23.03 -16.83
N ASP A 141 -11.89 22.91 -17.89
CA ASP A 141 -13.32 22.61 -17.82
C ASP A 141 -13.63 21.11 -17.60
N SER A 142 -12.60 20.27 -17.48
CA SER A 142 -12.71 18.81 -17.32
C SER A 142 -13.45 18.07 -18.45
N SER A 143 -13.69 18.74 -19.58
CA SER A 143 -14.51 18.25 -20.69
C SER A 143 -13.73 17.36 -21.65
N GLN A 144 -12.42 17.59 -21.78
CA GLN A 144 -11.56 16.87 -22.72
C GLN A 144 -10.21 16.52 -22.11
N LEU A 145 -9.71 15.34 -22.49
CA LEU A 145 -8.35 14.89 -22.21
C LEU A 145 -7.38 15.65 -23.12
N GLU A 146 -6.41 16.36 -22.54
CA GLU A 146 -5.44 17.15 -23.31
C GLU A 146 -4.09 16.48 -23.45
N GLN A 147 -3.66 15.73 -22.43
CA GLN A 147 -2.35 15.11 -22.40
C GLN A 147 -2.38 13.89 -21.49
N CYS A 148 -1.60 12.87 -21.84
CA CYS A 148 -1.30 11.75 -20.96
C CYS A 148 0.18 11.73 -20.60
N ILE A 149 0.46 11.23 -19.41
CA ILE A 149 1.82 10.97 -18.95
C ILE A 149 1.91 9.50 -18.55
N ALA A 150 2.83 8.74 -19.15
CA ALA A 150 3.17 7.39 -18.72
C ALA A 150 4.45 7.45 -17.90
N GLU A 151 4.36 7.16 -16.61
CA GLU A 151 5.50 6.92 -15.73
C GLU A 151 5.76 5.41 -15.70
N VAL A 152 6.91 4.99 -16.20
CA VAL A 152 7.33 3.58 -16.23
C VAL A 152 8.40 3.38 -15.18
N THR A 153 8.21 2.38 -14.31
CA THR A 153 9.18 2.02 -13.28
C THR A 153 9.87 0.70 -13.66
N ASN A 154 11.16 0.75 -13.92
CA ASN A 154 11.97 -0.43 -14.18
C ASN A 154 12.21 -1.19 -12.87
N THR A 155 11.55 -2.34 -12.71
CA THR A 155 11.69 -3.18 -11.52
C THR A 155 12.72 -4.27 -11.82
N PRO A 156 13.75 -4.53 -10.97
CA PRO A 156 13.89 -4.09 -9.57
C PRO A 156 14.71 -2.81 -9.32
N TRP A 157 15.31 -2.20 -10.34
CA TRP A 157 16.26 -1.07 -10.16
C TRP A 157 15.63 0.26 -9.75
N ALA A 158 14.29 0.35 -9.74
CA ALA A 158 13.52 1.53 -9.36
C ALA A 158 13.80 2.79 -10.19
N GLU A 159 14.45 2.64 -11.35
CA GLU A 159 14.60 3.71 -12.33
C GLU A 159 13.24 4.07 -12.92
N ARG A 160 12.98 5.36 -13.04
CA ARG A 160 11.69 5.90 -13.49
C ARG A 160 11.90 6.74 -14.72
N VAL A 161 11.09 6.47 -15.74
CA VAL A 161 11.10 7.25 -16.98
C VAL A 161 9.68 7.71 -17.27
N THR A 162 9.57 8.99 -17.63
CA THR A 162 8.29 9.65 -17.88
C THR A 162 8.17 9.96 -19.36
N PHE A 163 7.07 9.53 -19.96
CA PHE A 163 6.75 9.77 -21.37
C PHE A 163 5.47 10.60 -21.47
N LEU A 164 5.48 11.67 -22.26
CA LEU A 164 4.30 12.47 -22.54
C LEU A 164 3.73 12.07 -23.90
N PHE A 165 2.42 11.90 -23.99
CA PHE A 165 1.74 11.52 -25.23
C PHE A 165 0.30 12.06 -25.23
N ARG A 166 -0.23 12.38 -26.42
CA ARG A 166 -1.58 12.89 -26.63
C ARG A 166 -2.35 11.98 -27.57
#